data_AF-A0A285V7Q8-F1
#
_entry.id   AF-A0A285V7Q8-F1
#
_cell.length_a   1.000
_cell.length_b   1.000
_cell.length_c   1.000
_cell.angle_alpha   90.00
_cell.angle_beta   90.00
_cell.angle_gamma   90.00
#
_symmetry.space_group_name_H-M   'P 1'
#
loop_
_entity.id
_entity.type
_entity.pdbx_description
1 polymer ?
#
loop_
_entity_poly.entity_id
_entity_poly.type
_entity_poly.pdbx_seq_one_letter_code
_entity_poly.pdbx_strand_id
1 'polypeptide(L)'
;MTGTFPRGLAAGAAGATALNVVTYLDMALRGRPASTVPEQVVDALAERTGRSVPGLGAVRESRRTALGALAGLANGLGVGVLASTVRSFGVRFPAPVGAVLTGAVSTAATDLPVAALGISDPRTWTAADWAADVVPHLAYGMAVQAVLEAAPTDRERRTPRQPADAGVVLRAALLGLATGSRSSLGFAGPILTAPRGTGPGRATRGAKLATGAALSAEFLADKRRDAPSRLRGAGLPTRVLGGAEGGARLATRAGANGALPATVGAAAAAASSVAGAAWRRWAVGRMPAATAALIEDGAALALAALACLPGRSRPALVVVPR
;
A
#
# COMPACT_ATOMS: atom_id res chain seq x y z
N MET A 1 8.98 -20.42 16.01
CA MET A 1 9.11 -19.75 14.69
C MET A 1 7.89 -18.87 14.47
N THR A 2 8.05 -17.56 14.45
CA THR A 2 6.93 -16.63 14.25
C THR A 2 6.70 -16.41 12.76
N GLY A 3 5.61 -16.95 12.23
CA GLY A 3 5.17 -16.72 10.86
C GLY A 3 4.66 -15.28 10.67
N THR A 4 4.74 -14.77 9.43
CA THR A 4 4.25 -13.43 9.07
C THR A 4 2.77 -13.24 9.41
N PHE A 5 1.94 -14.24 9.08
CA PHE A 5 0.50 -14.19 9.32
C PHE A 5 0.13 -14.23 10.82
N PRO A 6 0.53 -15.22 11.63
CA PRO A 6 0.18 -15.26 13.05
C PRO A 6 0.73 -14.07 13.83
N ARG A 7 1.93 -13.58 13.50
CA ARG A 7 2.45 -12.33 14.08
C ARG A 7 1.57 -11.13 13.73
N GLY A 8 1.10 -11.07 12.49
CA GLY A 8 0.22 -10.01 12.02
C GLY A 8 -1.12 -10.00 12.75
N LEU A 9 -1.72 -11.18 12.96
CA LEU A 9 -2.93 -11.31 13.78
C LEU A 9 -2.68 -10.85 15.21
N ALA A 10 -1.58 -11.29 15.84
CA ALA A 10 -1.23 -10.85 17.19
C ALA A 10 -1.01 -9.33 17.28
N ALA A 11 -0.35 -8.74 16.28
CA ALA A 11 -0.11 -7.30 16.22
C ALA A 11 -1.42 -6.53 16.03
N GLY A 12 -2.30 -6.98 15.13
CA GLY A 12 -3.61 -6.38 14.91
C GLY A 12 -4.51 -6.48 16.14
N ALA A 13 -4.48 -7.62 16.86
CA ALA A 13 -5.20 -7.80 18.11
C ALA A 13 -4.69 -6.85 19.21
N ALA A 14 -3.36 -6.73 19.38
CA ALA A 14 -2.78 -5.77 20.32
C ALA A 14 -3.15 -4.32 19.96
N GLY A 15 -3.11 -3.98 18.67
CA GLY A 15 -3.57 -2.70 18.15
C GLY A 15 -5.02 -2.41 18.49
N ALA A 16 -5.93 -3.35 18.19
CA ALA A 16 -7.36 -3.20 18.45
C ALA A 16 -7.64 -3.04 19.95
N THR A 17 -6.93 -3.77 20.82
CA THR A 17 -7.01 -3.59 22.27
C THR A 17 -6.59 -2.19 22.69
N ALA A 18 -5.44 -1.69 22.19
CA ALA A 18 -4.97 -0.34 22.51
C ALA A 18 -5.95 0.74 22.04
N LEU A 19 -6.50 0.60 20.82
CA LEU A 19 -7.53 1.48 20.28
C LEU A 19 -8.77 1.53 21.18
N ASN A 20 -9.27 0.36 21.59
CA ASN A 20 -10.45 0.25 22.45
C ASN A 20 -10.20 0.86 23.83
N VAL A 21 -9.02 0.63 24.43
CA VAL A 21 -8.65 1.24 25.71
C VAL A 21 -8.69 2.76 25.63
N VAL A 22 -8.09 3.35 24.59
CA VAL A 22 -8.08 4.82 24.41
C VAL A 22 -9.49 5.34 24.14
N THR A 23 -10.28 4.63 23.33
CA THR A 23 -11.66 5.00 23.01
C THR A 23 -12.54 4.99 24.28
N TYR A 24 -12.48 3.93 25.07
CA TYR A 24 -13.26 3.82 26.30
C TYR A 24 -12.80 4.77 27.39
N LEU A 25 -11.49 5.05 27.48
CA LEU A 25 -10.98 6.07 28.40
C LEU A 25 -11.52 7.46 28.04
N ASP A 26 -11.53 7.80 26.75
CA ASP A 26 -12.11 9.06 26.26
C ASP A 26 -13.62 9.15 26.55
N MET A 27 -14.37 8.07 26.35
CA MET A 27 -15.78 7.99 26.74
C MET A 27 -15.99 8.16 28.25
N ALA A 28 -15.17 7.50 29.08
CA ALA A 28 -15.27 7.57 30.53
C ALA A 28 -14.91 8.96 31.07
N LEU A 29 -13.90 9.63 30.49
CA LEU A 29 -13.45 10.94 30.95
C LEU A 29 -14.33 12.10 30.44
N ARG A 30 -14.83 12.01 29.20
CA ARG A 30 -15.63 13.09 28.58
C ARG A 30 -17.14 12.85 28.65
N GLY A 31 -17.58 11.65 29.06
CA GLY A 31 -19.00 11.29 29.13
C GLY A 31 -19.71 11.22 27.77
N ARG A 32 -18.97 11.11 26.66
CA ARG A 32 -19.57 11.05 25.33
C ARG A 32 -20.21 9.67 25.04
N PRO A 33 -21.29 9.60 24.25
CA PRO A 33 -21.88 8.32 23.87
C PRO A 33 -20.96 7.50 22.96
N ALA A 34 -21.20 6.19 22.91
CA ALA A 34 -20.56 5.32 21.92
C ALA A 34 -20.96 5.75 20.50
N SER A 35 -20.03 5.58 19.56
CA SER A 35 -20.30 5.86 18.14
C SER A 35 -21.29 4.84 17.58
N THR A 36 -22.27 5.32 16.82
CA THR A 36 -23.23 4.48 16.06
C THR A 36 -22.85 4.33 14.59
N VAL A 37 -21.69 4.87 14.19
CA VAL A 37 -21.18 4.81 12.80
C VAL A 37 -21.02 3.36 12.30
N PRO A 38 -20.48 2.41 13.08
CA PRO A 38 -20.36 1.02 12.64
C PRO A 38 -21.71 0.39 12.28
N GLU A 39 -22.76 0.64 13.06
CA GLU A 39 -24.12 0.17 12.78
C GLU A 39 -24.69 0.78 11.50
N GLN A 40 -24.43 2.08 11.26
CA GLN A 40 -24.86 2.77 10.04
C GLN A 40 -24.16 2.21 8.79
N VAL A 41 -22.88 1.84 8.90
CA VAL A 41 -22.16 1.16 7.81
C VAL A 41 -22.79 -0.19 7.51
N VAL A 42 -23.17 -0.95 8.53
CA VAL A 42 -23.85 -2.24 8.37
C VAL A 42 -25.17 -2.08 7.63
N ASP A 43 -26.00 -1.10 8.00
CA ASP A 43 -27.27 -0.85 7.31
C ASP A 43 -27.03 -0.41 5.86
N ALA A 44 -26.12 0.54 5.63
CA ALA A 44 -25.84 1.04 4.28
C ALA A 44 -25.31 -0.05 3.34
N LEU A 45 -24.51 -0.98 3.86
CA LEU A 45 -24.06 -2.15 3.09
C LEU A 45 -25.19 -3.16 2.84
N ALA A 46 -26.06 -3.39 3.83
CA ALA A 46 -27.23 -4.26 3.65
C ALA A 46 -28.14 -3.71 2.54
N GLU A 47 -28.47 -2.42 2.62
CA GLU A 47 -29.32 -1.72 1.64
C GLU A 47 -28.75 -1.79 0.22
N ARG A 48 -27.43 -1.59 0.06
CA ARG A 48 -26.76 -1.75 -1.25
C ARG A 48 -26.87 -3.15 -1.85
N THR A 49 -27.09 -4.17 -1.03
CA THR A 49 -27.31 -5.55 -1.49
C THR A 49 -28.78 -5.93 -1.64
N GLY A 50 -29.69 -4.96 -1.49
CA GLY A 50 -31.14 -5.20 -1.49
C GLY A 50 -31.61 -6.03 -0.30
N ARG A 51 -30.85 -6.03 0.80
CA ARG A 51 -31.16 -6.77 2.04
C ARG A 51 -31.32 -5.81 3.20
N SER A 52 -31.97 -6.29 4.26
CA SER A 52 -31.98 -5.62 5.56
C SER A 52 -31.33 -6.52 6.60
N VAL A 53 -30.79 -5.93 7.66
CA VAL A 53 -30.38 -6.71 8.84
C VAL A 53 -31.63 -7.39 9.41
N PRO A 54 -31.70 -8.74 9.48
CA PRO A 54 -32.92 -9.41 9.87
C PRO A 54 -33.26 -9.20 11.35
N GLY A 55 -34.53 -9.30 11.72
CA GLY A 55 -35.04 -9.08 13.08
C GLY A 55 -35.75 -7.73 13.25
N LEU A 56 -36.38 -7.53 14.41
CA LEU A 56 -37.09 -6.30 14.78
C LEU A 56 -36.66 -5.82 16.17
N GLY A 57 -36.85 -4.52 16.46
CA GLY A 57 -36.52 -3.90 17.74
C GLY A 57 -35.10 -4.24 18.23
N ALA A 58 -35.00 -4.64 19.49
CA ALA A 58 -33.74 -5.00 20.16
C ALA A 58 -32.93 -6.10 19.45
N VAL A 59 -33.60 -7.04 18.77
CA VAL A 59 -32.91 -8.12 18.03
C VAL A 59 -32.14 -7.56 16.84
N ARG A 60 -32.74 -6.64 16.10
CA ARG A 60 -32.07 -5.98 14.96
C ARG A 60 -30.91 -5.13 15.44
N GLU A 61 -31.11 -4.38 16.52
CA GLU A 61 -30.07 -3.53 17.11
C GLU A 61 -28.85 -4.34 17.57
N SER A 62 -29.08 -5.42 18.32
CA SER A 62 -28.01 -6.32 18.76
C SER A 62 -27.21 -6.91 17.59
N ARG A 63 -27.88 -7.25 16.48
CA ARG A 63 -27.22 -7.74 15.25
C ARG A 63 -26.40 -6.66 14.57
N ARG A 64 -26.92 -5.43 14.48
CA ARG A 64 -26.19 -4.29 13.91
C ARG A 64 -24.91 -4.03 14.71
N THR A 65 -25.00 -3.96 16.03
CA THR A 65 -23.84 -3.77 16.92
C THR A 65 -22.83 -4.91 16.79
N ALA A 66 -23.28 -6.17 16.79
CA ALA A 66 -22.40 -7.31 16.62
C ALA A 66 -21.68 -7.30 15.25
N LEU A 67 -22.38 -7.00 14.17
CA LEU A 67 -21.79 -6.91 12.83
C LEU A 67 -20.81 -5.75 12.71
N GLY A 68 -21.12 -4.60 13.31
CA GLY A 68 -20.21 -3.45 13.38
C GLY A 68 -18.91 -3.80 14.13
N ALA A 69 -19.03 -4.46 15.28
CA ALA A 69 -17.88 -4.93 16.06
C ALA A 69 -17.02 -5.95 15.28
N LEU A 70 -17.65 -6.90 14.59
CA LEU A 70 -16.94 -7.89 13.76
C LEU A 70 -16.19 -7.22 12.59
N ALA A 71 -16.78 -6.22 11.95
CA ALA A 71 -16.12 -5.45 10.89
C ALA A 71 -14.90 -4.68 11.44
N GLY A 72 -15.02 -4.06 12.61
CA GLY A 72 -13.91 -3.40 13.29
C GLY A 72 -12.76 -4.36 13.65
N LEU A 73 -13.07 -5.54 14.17
CA LEU A 73 -12.08 -6.58 14.47
C LEU A 73 -11.40 -7.09 13.20
N ALA A 74 -12.16 -7.35 12.13
CA ALA A 74 -11.62 -7.77 10.84
C ALA A 74 -10.67 -6.71 10.27
N ASN A 75 -11.02 -5.43 10.38
CA ASN A 75 -10.15 -4.32 9.98
C ASN A 75 -8.84 -4.32 10.79
N GLY A 76 -8.91 -4.33 12.12
CA GLY A 76 -7.72 -4.34 12.98
C GLY A 76 -6.81 -5.53 12.71
N LEU A 77 -7.35 -6.74 12.58
CA LEU A 77 -6.56 -7.93 12.24
C LEU A 77 -5.95 -7.81 10.83
N GLY A 78 -6.72 -7.35 9.85
CA GLY A 78 -6.28 -7.17 8.47
C GLY A 78 -5.11 -6.18 8.35
N VAL A 79 -5.22 -5.03 9.01
CA VAL A 79 -4.16 -4.00 9.02
C VAL A 79 -2.90 -4.53 9.74
N GLY A 80 -3.03 -5.27 10.84
CA GLY A 80 -1.90 -5.92 11.50
C GLY A 80 -1.18 -6.95 10.61
N VAL A 81 -1.94 -7.77 9.89
CA VAL A 81 -1.41 -8.72 8.89
C VAL A 81 -0.71 -8.01 7.74
N LEU A 82 -1.27 -6.91 7.25
CA LEU A 82 -0.65 -6.08 6.22
C LEU A 82 0.68 -5.49 6.70
N ALA A 83 0.70 -4.86 7.88
CA ALA A 83 1.91 -4.27 8.46
C ALA A 83 3.01 -5.33 8.68
N SER A 84 2.63 -6.50 9.20
CA SER A 84 3.55 -7.64 9.34
C SER A 84 4.10 -8.11 7.99
N THR A 85 3.25 -8.16 6.96
CA THR A 85 3.66 -8.56 5.61
C THR A 85 4.66 -7.57 5.04
N VAL A 86 4.33 -6.28 4.99
CA VAL A 86 5.21 -5.21 4.49
C VAL A 86 6.59 -5.27 5.16
N ARG A 87 6.62 -5.41 6.49
CA ARG A 87 7.86 -5.52 7.26
C ARG A 87 8.66 -6.80 6.96
N SER A 88 7.98 -7.95 6.90
CA SER A 88 8.59 -9.25 6.56
C SER A 88 9.20 -9.25 5.16
N PHE A 89 8.64 -8.49 4.21
CA PHE A 89 9.15 -8.37 2.85
C PHE A 89 10.26 -7.31 2.70
N GLY A 90 10.73 -6.72 3.80
CA GLY A 90 11.95 -5.91 3.82
C GLY A 90 11.72 -4.41 3.86
N VAL A 91 10.47 -3.93 3.89
CA VAL A 91 10.15 -2.51 4.07
C VAL A 91 10.04 -2.22 5.57
N ARG A 92 11.12 -1.68 6.16
CA ARG A 92 11.23 -1.48 7.61
C ARG A 92 11.42 -0.01 7.94
N PHE A 93 10.33 0.67 8.25
CA PHE A 93 10.38 2.04 8.76
C PHE A 93 10.91 2.08 10.20
N PRO A 94 11.50 3.21 10.64
CA PRO A 94 11.74 3.47 12.06
C PRO A 94 10.44 3.36 12.85
N ALA A 95 10.50 2.92 14.11
CA ALA A 95 9.31 2.64 14.93
C ALA A 95 8.27 3.77 14.96
N PRO A 96 8.64 5.06 15.17
CA PRO A 96 7.65 6.15 15.20
C PRO A 96 6.95 6.33 13.86
N VAL A 97 7.71 6.28 12.77
CA VAL A 97 7.16 6.41 11.40
C VAL A 97 6.26 5.22 11.08
N GLY A 98 6.70 4.01 11.42
CA GLY A 98 5.90 2.81 11.24
C GLY A 98 4.60 2.83 12.03
N ALA A 99 4.58 3.43 13.23
CA ALA A 99 3.39 3.53 14.06
C ALA A 99 2.38 4.51 13.44
N VAL A 100 2.84 5.70 13.05
CA VAL A 100 2.00 6.70 12.37
C VAL A 100 1.43 6.15 11.07
N LEU A 101 2.26 5.51 10.23
CA LEU A 101 1.80 4.92 8.97
C LEU A 101 0.76 3.83 9.18
N THR A 102 0.98 2.92 10.13
CA THR A 102 0.02 1.87 10.45
C THR A 102 -1.29 2.44 11.00
N GLY A 103 -1.22 3.45 11.87
CA GLY A 103 -2.40 4.14 12.39
C GLY A 103 -3.20 4.81 11.27
N ALA A 104 -2.53 5.56 10.40
CA ALA A 104 -3.14 6.21 9.24
C ALA A 104 -3.78 5.22 8.25
N VAL A 105 -3.17 4.04 8.06
CA VAL A 105 -3.78 2.96 7.27
C VAL A 105 -5.04 2.41 7.94
N SER A 106 -5.03 2.27 9.27
CA SER A 106 -6.22 1.86 10.02
C SER A 106 -7.35 2.88 9.90
N THR A 107 -7.05 4.18 10.08
CA THR A 107 -7.99 5.29 9.89
C THR A 107 -8.57 5.29 8.47
N ALA A 108 -7.72 5.20 7.45
CA ALA A 108 -8.19 5.17 6.07
C ALA A 108 -9.09 3.95 5.78
N ALA A 109 -8.81 2.81 6.40
CA ALA A 109 -9.59 1.59 6.21
C ALA A 109 -10.98 1.66 6.85
N THR A 110 -11.19 2.50 7.87
CA THR A 110 -12.52 2.78 8.45
C THR A 110 -13.22 3.93 7.75
N ASP A 111 -12.51 5.03 7.51
CA ASP A 111 -13.13 6.30 7.16
C ASP A 111 -13.45 6.43 5.68
N LEU A 112 -12.65 5.81 4.80
CA LEU A 112 -12.93 5.82 3.37
C LEU A 112 -14.26 5.12 3.04
N PRO A 113 -14.56 3.92 3.58
CA PRO A 113 -15.89 3.33 3.45
C PRO A 113 -17.02 4.21 4.01
N VAL A 114 -16.83 4.79 5.20
CA VAL A 114 -17.82 5.67 5.85
C VAL A 114 -18.13 6.89 4.96
N ALA A 115 -17.10 7.54 4.43
CA ALA A 115 -17.24 8.67 3.52
C ALA A 115 -17.85 8.28 2.17
N ALA A 116 -17.46 7.13 1.61
CA ALA A 116 -18.01 6.61 0.36
C ALA A 116 -19.48 6.16 0.47
N LEU A 117 -19.96 5.89 1.68
CA LEU A 117 -21.36 5.61 1.99
C LEU A 117 -22.15 6.88 2.31
N GLY A 118 -21.51 8.04 2.40
CA GLY A 118 -22.15 9.32 2.75
C GLY A 118 -22.56 9.42 4.22
N ILE A 119 -21.99 8.58 5.09
CA ILE A 119 -22.33 8.52 6.52
C ILE A 119 -21.64 9.68 7.28
N SER A 120 -20.40 10.00 6.92
CA SER A 120 -19.63 11.11 7.51
C SER A 120 -18.58 11.61 6.52
N ASP A 121 -18.21 12.89 6.57
CA ASP A 121 -17.15 13.47 5.74
C ASP A 121 -16.00 14.02 6.61
N PRO A 122 -14.80 13.40 6.59
CA PRO A 122 -13.63 13.89 7.34
C PRO A 122 -13.25 15.35 7.05
N ARG A 123 -13.69 15.91 5.92
CA ARG A 123 -13.43 17.31 5.55
C ARG A 123 -14.28 18.31 6.33
N THR A 124 -15.38 17.86 6.93
CA THR A 124 -16.28 18.72 7.72
C THR A 124 -16.10 18.50 9.23
N TRP A 125 -15.19 17.62 9.63
CA TRP A 125 -14.95 17.29 11.02
C TRP A 125 -14.37 18.47 11.79
N THR A 126 -14.83 18.63 13.02
CA THR A 126 -14.21 19.57 13.96
C THR A 126 -12.84 19.04 14.40
N ALA A 127 -12.02 19.89 15.02
CA ALA A 127 -10.76 19.45 15.61
C ALA A 127 -10.95 18.38 16.70
N ALA A 128 -12.08 18.43 17.41
CA ALA A 128 -12.43 17.43 18.43
C ALA A 128 -12.76 16.07 17.80
N ASP A 129 -13.49 16.05 16.67
CA ASP A 129 -13.78 14.83 15.93
C ASP A 129 -12.50 14.20 15.38
N TRP A 130 -11.62 15.02 14.80
CA TRP A 130 -10.29 14.59 14.36
C TRP A 130 -9.46 14.00 15.49
N ALA A 131 -9.45 14.63 16.67
CA ALA A 131 -8.71 14.11 17.82
C ALA A 131 -9.30 12.78 18.32
N ALA A 132 -10.64 12.67 18.39
CA ALA A 132 -11.33 11.46 18.82
C ALA A 132 -11.13 10.28 17.85
N ASP A 133 -10.79 10.55 16.60
CA ASP A 133 -10.43 9.53 15.61
C ASP A 133 -8.92 9.20 15.60
N VAL A 134 -8.07 10.22 15.47
CA VAL A 134 -6.62 10.02 15.25
C VAL A 134 -5.93 9.43 16.48
N VAL A 135 -6.31 9.84 17.70
CA VAL A 135 -5.61 9.41 18.92
C VAL A 135 -5.74 7.89 19.16
N PRO A 136 -6.95 7.28 19.10
CA PRO A 136 -7.08 5.81 19.15
C PRO A 136 -6.32 5.09 18.03
N HIS A 137 -6.31 5.62 16.81
CA HIS A 137 -5.60 5.02 15.68
C HIS A 137 -4.07 5.12 15.78
N LEU A 138 -3.55 6.19 16.40
CA LEU A 138 -2.14 6.26 16.74
C LEU A 138 -1.77 5.23 17.80
N ALA A 139 -2.61 5.05 18.83
CA ALA A 139 -2.41 4.00 19.84
C ALA A 139 -2.42 2.59 19.22
N TYR A 140 -3.35 2.35 18.29
CA TYR A 140 -3.36 1.15 17.46
C TYR A 140 -2.01 0.94 16.75
N GLY A 141 -1.54 1.96 16.02
CA GLY A 141 -0.30 1.88 15.26
C GLY A 141 0.94 1.64 16.13
N MET A 142 1.00 2.27 17.31
CA MET A 142 2.07 2.06 18.30
C MET A 142 2.10 0.62 18.81
N ALA A 143 0.95 0.08 19.21
CA ALA A 143 0.86 -1.30 19.70
C ALA A 143 1.20 -2.33 18.60
N VAL A 144 0.74 -2.11 17.36
CA VAL A 144 1.14 -2.94 16.22
C VAL A 144 2.67 -2.91 16.06
N GLN A 145 3.30 -1.74 16.01
CA GLN A 145 4.76 -1.66 15.86
C GLN A 145 5.50 -2.34 17.01
N ALA A 146 5.06 -2.15 18.26
CA ALA A 146 5.67 -2.81 19.41
C ALA A 146 5.71 -4.34 19.25
N VAL A 147 4.60 -4.95 18.82
CA VAL A 147 4.56 -6.40 18.55
C VAL A 147 5.47 -6.80 17.38
N LEU A 148 5.47 -6.02 16.29
CA LEU A 148 6.31 -6.31 15.13
C LEU A 148 7.81 -6.24 15.45
N GLU A 149 8.21 -5.36 16.37
CA GLU A 149 9.58 -5.22 16.85
C GLU A 149 9.97 -6.31 17.85
N ALA A 150 9.08 -6.66 18.77
CA ALA A 150 9.32 -7.69 19.77
C ALA A 150 9.39 -9.11 19.17
N ALA A 151 8.66 -9.37 18.09
CA ALA A 151 8.53 -10.70 17.51
C ALA A 151 9.02 -10.79 16.05
N PRO A 152 10.32 -10.60 15.75
CA PRO A 152 10.82 -10.68 14.39
C PRO A 152 10.54 -12.05 13.74
N THR A 153 10.22 -12.08 12.46
CA THR A 153 9.99 -13.33 11.70
C THR A 153 11.32 -13.96 11.25
N ASP A 154 11.30 -15.24 10.87
CA ASP A 154 12.51 -15.91 10.33
C ASP A 154 13.02 -15.25 9.05
N ARG A 155 12.09 -14.74 8.24
CA ARG A 155 12.43 -13.96 7.04
C ARG A 155 13.14 -12.66 7.43
N GLU A 156 12.69 -11.98 8.47
CA GLU A 156 13.35 -10.77 8.96
C GLU A 156 14.76 -11.04 9.48
N ARG A 157 14.94 -12.13 10.23
CA ARG A 157 16.25 -12.56 10.75
C ARG A 157 17.25 -12.86 9.62
N ARG A 158 16.78 -13.43 8.51
CA ARG A 158 17.63 -13.79 7.36
C ARG A 158 17.99 -12.62 6.44
N THR A 159 17.32 -11.47 6.58
CA THR A 159 17.47 -10.35 5.64
C THR A 159 18.14 -9.15 6.32
N PRO A 160 19.28 -8.65 5.83
CA PRO A 160 19.99 -7.49 6.40
C PRO A 160 19.14 -6.21 6.43
N ARG A 161 19.40 -5.33 7.40
CA ARG A 161 18.73 -4.00 7.54
C ARG A 161 19.52 -2.86 6.89
N GLN A 162 20.50 -3.17 6.04
CA GLN A 162 21.39 -2.14 5.50
C GLN A 162 20.57 -1.06 4.76
N PRO A 163 20.87 0.23 4.96
CA PRO A 163 20.27 1.30 4.18
C PRO A 163 20.46 1.06 2.68
N ALA A 164 19.48 1.44 1.88
CA ALA A 164 19.63 1.42 0.43
C ALA A 164 20.68 2.45 0.00
N ASP A 165 21.60 2.04 -0.88
CA ASP A 165 22.54 2.96 -1.50
C ASP A 165 21.82 3.94 -2.44
N ALA A 166 22.51 5.03 -2.80
CA ALA A 166 21.98 6.06 -3.69
C ALA A 166 21.59 5.51 -5.07
N GLY A 167 22.27 4.47 -5.55
CA GLY A 167 21.96 3.81 -6.82
C GLY A 167 20.61 3.09 -6.80
N VAL A 168 20.31 2.35 -5.74
CA VAL A 168 19.01 1.69 -5.53
C VAL A 168 17.90 2.73 -5.38
N VAL A 169 18.15 3.81 -4.64
CA VAL A 169 17.18 4.91 -4.48
C VAL A 169 16.89 5.59 -5.81
N LEU A 170 17.93 5.90 -6.60
CA LEU A 170 17.76 6.48 -7.95
C LEU A 170 16.98 5.53 -8.86
N ARG A 171 17.31 4.23 -8.86
CA ARG A 171 16.58 3.23 -9.65
C ARG A 171 15.12 3.12 -9.21
N ALA A 172 14.83 3.22 -7.92
CA ALA A 172 13.47 3.26 -7.41
C ALA A 172 12.72 4.52 -7.87
N ALA A 173 13.38 5.69 -7.89
CA ALA A 173 12.81 6.92 -8.45
C ALA A 173 12.50 6.76 -9.94
N LEU A 174 13.45 6.28 -10.75
CA LEU A 174 13.26 6.04 -12.18
C LEU A 174 12.12 5.05 -12.45
N LEU A 175 12.05 3.96 -11.68
CA LEU A 175 10.97 2.99 -11.78
C LEU A 175 9.63 3.61 -11.35
N GLY A 176 9.62 4.42 -10.30
CA GLY A 176 8.44 5.16 -9.87
C GLY A 176 7.94 6.10 -10.98
N LEU A 177 8.82 6.89 -11.59
CA LEU A 177 8.49 7.75 -12.73
C LEU A 177 7.89 6.94 -13.88
N ALA A 178 8.50 5.81 -14.24
CA ALA A 178 7.97 4.90 -15.25
C ALA A 178 6.58 4.36 -14.88
N THR A 179 6.37 4.03 -13.60
CA THR A 179 5.09 3.54 -13.07
C THR A 179 3.99 4.60 -13.12
N GLY A 180 4.34 5.86 -12.84
CA GLY A 180 3.41 6.99 -12.96
C GLY A 180 2.91 7.18 -14.39
N SER A 181 3.75 6.94 -15.40
CA SER A 181 3.34 6.90 -16.81
C SER A 181 2.55 5.63 -17.12
N ARG A 182 3.05 4.47 -16.71
CA ARG A 182 2.43 3.15 -16.97
C ARG A 182 2.48 2.25 -15.74
N SER A 183 1.33 2.08 -15.09
CA SER A 183 1.14 1.39 -13.80
C SER A 183 1.79 0.01 -13.74
N SER A 184 1.73 -0.72 -14.84
CA SER A 184 2.25 -2.07 -14.94
C SER A 184 3.76 -2.19 -14.74
N LEU A 185 4.52 -1.14 -15.05
CA LEU A 185 5.99 -1.18 -15.05
C LEU A 185 6.56 -1.34 -13.65
N GLY A 186 5.91 -0.78 -12.62
CA GLY A 186 6.35 -0.87 -11.23
C GLY A 186 6.43 -2.31 -10.71
N PHE A 187 5.48 -3.15 -11.11
CA PHE A 187 5.48 -4.58 -10.76
C PHE A 187 6.26 -5.42 -11.78
N ALA A 188 6.03 -5.18 -13.07
CA ALA A 188 6.49 -6.07 -14.12
C ALA A 188 7.98 -5.93 -14.43
N GLY A 189 8.49 -4.70 -14.45
CA GLY A 189 9.90 -4.41 -14.72
C GLY A 189 10.82 -5.20 -13.79
N PRO A 190 10.64 -5.11 -12.46
CA PRO A 190 11.37 -5.96 -11.54
C PRO A 190 11.18 -7.44 -11.88
N ILE A 191 9.97 -8.02 -11.85
CA ILE A 191 9.81 -9.48 -11.98
C ILE A 191 10.48 -10.04 -13.23
N LEU A 192 10.29 -9.38 -14.38
CA LEU A 192 10.80 -9.88 -15.65
C LEU A 192 12.33 -9.85 -15.70
N THR A 193 12.99 -8.85 -15.10
CA THR A 193 14.45 -8.76 -15.07
C THR A 193 15.10 -9.50 -13.89
N ALA A 194 14.31 -10.03 -12.95
CA ALA A 194 14.84 -10.73 -11.78
C ALA A 194 15.66 -11.98 -12.19
N PRO A 195 16.75 -12.32 -11.49
CA PRO A 195 17.35 -13.64 -11.62
C PRO A 195 16.32 -14.74 -11.33
N ARG A 196 16.40 -15.87 -12.03
CA ARG A 196 15.50 -17.00 -11.78
C ARG A 196 15.78 -17.62 -10.41
N GLY A 197 14.72 -17.97 -9.69
CA GLY A 197 14.81 -18.73 -8.43
C GLY A 197 13.70 -18.41 -7.44
N THR A 198 13.75 -19.10 -6.30
CA THR A 198 12.79 -19.02 -5.19
C THR A 198 13.50 -18.38 -4.00
N GLY A 199 13.56 -17.06 -3.96
CA GLY A 199 14.25 -16.33 -2.90
C GLY A 199 14.04 -14.83 -3.00
N PRO A 200 14.43 -14.05 -1.98
CA PRO A 200 14.34 -12.60 -2.01
C PRO A 200 14.99 -12.02 -3.29
N GLY A 201 14.27 -11.12 -3.97
CA GLY A 201 14.76 -10.47 -5.19
C GLY A 201 14.77 -11.35 -6.45
N ARG A 202 14.41 -12.64 -6.36
CA ARG A 202 14.34 -13.58 -7.49
C ARG A 202 12.89 -13.80 -7.94
N ALA A 203 12.71 -14.26 -9.18
CA ALA A 203 11.39 -14.62 -9.70
C ALA A 203 11.40 -16.01 -10.34
N THR A 204 10.32 -16.77 -10.12
CA THR A 204 10.12 -18.07 -10.77
C THR A 204 9.73 -17.90 -12.23
N ARG A 205 9.84 -18.98 -13.03
CA ARG A 205 9.35 -18.96 -14.42
C ARG A 205 7.86 -18.65 -14.48
N GLY A 206 7.06 -19.28 -13.60
CA GLY A 206 5.61 -19.03 -13.49
C GLY A 206 5.29 -17.57 -13.18
N ALA A 207 5.98 -16.94 -12.23
CA ALA A 207 5.78 -15.52 -11.90
C ALA A 207 6.08 -14.61 -13.11
N LYS A 208 7.15 -14.91 -13.86
CA LYS A 208 7.48 -14.17 -15.09
C LYS A 208 6.42 -14.33 -16.18
N LEU A 209 5.95 -15.57 -16.40
CA LEU A 209 4.89 -15.85 -17.38
C LEU A 209 3.56 -15.17 -17.01
N ALA A 210 3.14 -15.28 -15.76
CA ALA A 210 1.94 -14.63 -15.25
C ALA A 210 2.02 -13.10 -15.38
N THR A 211 3.19 -12.52 -15.10
CA THR A 211 3.44 -11.08 -15.27
C THR A 211 3.36 -10.67 -16.74
N GLY A 212 3.93 -11.47 -17.66
CA GLY A 212 3.83 -11.22 -19.10
C GLY A 212 2.38 -11.30 -19.61
N ALA A 213 1.60 -12.27 -19.11
CA ALA A 213 0.19 -12.40 -19.42
C ALA A 213 -0.63 -11.21 -18.90
N ALA A 214 -0.39 -10.78 -17.65
CA ALA A 214 -1.04 -9.61 -17.06
C ALA A 214 -0.76 -8.32 -17.84
N LEU A 215 0.50 -8.11 -18.27
CA LEU A 215 0.87 -6.98 -19.14
C LEU A 215 0.13 -7.01 -20.49
N SER A 216 -0.01 -8.19 -21.08
CA SER A 216 -0.70 -8.37 -22.36
C SER A 216 -2.19 -8.08 -22.22
N ALA A 217 -2.78 -8.52 -21.11
CA ALA A 217 -4.18 -8.24 -20.76
C ALA A 217 -4.41 -6.74 -20.53
N GLU A 218 -3.51 -6.04 -19.83
CA GLU A 218 -3.56 -4.59 -19.62
C GLU A 218 -3.46 -3.83 -20.94
N PHE A 219 -2.54 -4.21 -21.83
CA PHE A 219 -2.43 -3.61 -23.17
C PHE A 219 -3.71 -3.77 -24.01
N LEU A 220 -4.38 -4.92 -23.88
CA LEU A 220 -5.63 -5.19 -24.58
C LEU A 220 -6.81 -4.42 -23.97
N ALA A 221 -6.81 -4.24 -22.65
CA ALA A 221 -7.80 -3.45 -21.93
C ALA A 221 -7.69 -1.95 -22.27
N ASP A 222 -6.47 -1.42 -22.42
CA ASP A 222 -6.17 -0.01 -22.75
C ASP A 222 -6.64 0.41 -24.16
N LYS A 223 -6.99 -0.54 -25.03
CA LYS A 223 -7.58 -0.26 -26.35
C LYS A 223 -9.09 0.00 -26.30
N ARG A 224 -9.74 -0.21 -25.16
CA ARG A 224 -11.17 0.04 -24.98
C ARG A 224 -11.41 1.53 -24.73
N ARG A 225 -12.52 2.06 -25.25
CA ARG A 225 -12.87 3.50 -25.19
C ARG A 225 -13.06 4.03 -23.76
N ASP A 226 -13.21 3.14 -22.77
CA ASP A 226 -13.53 3.47 -21.37
C ASP A 226 -12.33 3.35 -20.41
N ALA A 227 -11.10 3.50 -20.91
CA ALA A 227 -9.90 3.40 -20.07
C ALA A 227 -9.95 4.39 -18.89
N PRO A 228 -9.77 3.94 -17.62
CA PRO A 228 -9.88 4.80 -16.45
C PRO A 228 -8.88 5.95 -16.46
N SER A 229 -9.29 7.12 -15.98
CA SER A 229 -8.40 8.27 -15.86
C SER A 229 -7.27 8.01 -14.87
N ARG A 230 -6.03 8.36 -15.25
CA ARG A 230 -4.83 8.21 -14.42
C ARG A 230 -4.85 9.02 -13.11
N LEU A 231 -5.67 10.09 -13.03
CA LEU A 231 -5.77 10.97 -11.86
C LEU A 231 -7.08 10.83 -11.09
N ARG A 232 -8.05 10.04 -11.57
CA ARG A 232 -9.37 9.90 -10.93
C ARG A 232 -9.65 8.44 -10.56
N GLY A 233 -10.45 8.25 -9.52
CA GLY A 233 -10.81 6.92 -9.04
C GLY A 233 -9.59 6.08 -8.65
N ALA A 234 -9.53 4.84 -9.13
CA ALA A 234 -8.46 3.90 -8.80
C ALA A 234 -7.12 4.14 -9.53
N GLY A 235 -7.04 5.10 -10.46
CA GLY A 235 -5.87 5.29 -11.32
C GLY A 235 -4.60 5.76 -10.60
N LEU A 236 -4.71 6.71 -9.67
CA LEU A 236 -3.55 7.23 -8.93
C LEU A 236 -3.10 6.29 -7.79
N PRO A 237 -4.01 5.75 -6.94
CA PRO A 237 -3.60 4.82 -5.87
C PRO A 237 -2.86 3.59 -6.38
N THR A 238 -3.30 2.99 -7.49
CA THR A 238 -2.64 1.82 -8.09
C THR A 238 -1.22 2.13 -8.55
N ARG A 239 -0.97 3.31 -9.11
CA ARG A 239 0.36 3.76 -9.53
C ARG A 239 1.28 4.04 -8.35
N VAL A 240 0.77 4.69 -7.31
CA VAL A 240 1.53 4.95 -6.08
C VAL A 240 1.93 3.65 -5.39
N LEU A 241 0.99 2.70 -5.27
CA LEU A 241 1.27 1.36 -4.72
C LEU A 241 2.25 0.58 -5.60
N GLY A 242 2.09 0.63 -6.92
CA GLY A 242 3.01 -0.02 -7.86
C GLY A 242 4.43 0.56 -7.78
N GLY A 243 4.56 1.88 -7.61
CA GLY A 243 5.84 2.55 -7.40
C GLY A 243 6.49 2.14 -6.09
N ALA A 244 5.71 2.06 -5.01
CA ALA A 244 6.17 1.60 -3.70
C ALA A 244 6.67 0.14 -3.76
N GLU A 245 5.88 -0.75 -4.35
CA GLU A 245 6.23 -2.17 -4.50
C GLU A 245 7.47 -2.34 -5.37
N GLY A 246 7.56 -1.63 -6.50
CA GLY A 246 8.71 -1.66 -7.39
C GLY A 246 9.99 -1.25 -6.68
N GLY A 247 9.96 -0.13 -5.95
CA GLY A 247 11.07 0.34 -5.13
C GLY A 247 11.49 -0.68 -4.05
N ALA A 248 10.53 -1.24 -3.31
CA ALA A 248 10.78 -2.27 -2.30
C ALA A 248 11.45 -3.53 -2.89
N ARG A 249 11.03 -3.94 -4.09
CA ARG A 249 11.61 -5.11 -4.78
C ARG A 249 13.02 -4.86 -5.28
N LEU A 250 13.32 -3.65 -5.76
CA LEU A 250 14.69 -3.27 -6.12
C LEU A 250 15.61 -3.28 -4.89
N ALA A 251 15.14 -2.76 -3.76
CA ALA A 251 15.87 -2.84 -2.50
C ALA A 251 16.12 -4.28 -2.06
N THR A 252 15.09 -5.14 -2.16
CA THR A 252 15.20 -6.56 -1.83
C THR A 252 16.26 -7.27 -2.68
N ARG A 253 16.40 -6.91 -3.97
CA ARG A 253 17.47 -7.46 -4.84
C ARG A 253 18.86 -7.04 -4.42
N ALA A 254 18.98 -5.81 -3.94
CA ALA A 254 20.23 -5.26 -3.45
C ALA A 254 20.55 -5.71 -2.01
N GLY A 255 19.67 -6.48 -1.36
CA GLY A 255 19.85 -6.87 0.04
C GLY A 255 19.67 -5.72 1.02
N ALA A 256 18.97 -4.65 0.62
CA ALA A 256 18.79 -3.42 1.39
C ALA A 256 17.36 -3.29 1.96
N ASN A 257 17.22 -2.42 2.96
CA ASN A 257 15.93 -2.00 3.51
C ASN A 257 15.10 -1.25 2.45
N GLY A 258 13.87 -1.69 2.23
CA GLY A 258 12.95 -1.16 1.23
C GLY A 258 12.20 0.11 1.63
N ALA A 259 12.31 0.59 2.88
CA ALA A 259 11.55 1.77 3.35
C ALA A 259 11.76 3.01 2.46
N LEU A 260 13.01 3.46 2.31
CA LEU A 260 13.31 4.63 1.49
C LEU A 260 13.02 4.40 -0.01
N PRO A 261 13.47 3.30 -0.64
CA PRO A 261 13.12 3.01 -2.03
C PRO A 261 11.61 2.92 -2.30
N ALA A 262 10.82 2.35 -1.39
CA ALA A 262 9.37 2.29 -1.53
C ALA A 262 8.76 3.70 -1.49
N THR A 263 9.13 4.53 -0.51
CA THR A 263 8.64 5.90 -0.42
C THR A 263 9.02 6.74 -1.64
N VAL A 264 10.27 6.63 -2.10
CA VAL A 264 10.76 7.36 -3.28
C VAL A 264 10.05 6.89 -4.55
N GLY A 265 9.88 5.58 -4.72
CA GLY A 265 9.14 5.02 -5.87
C GLY A 265 7.68 5.47 -5.89
N ALA A 266 7.02 5.50 -4.73
CA ALA A 266 5.65 5.98 -4.57
C ALA A 266 5.52 7.48 -4.93
N ALA A 267 6.41 8.31 -4.39
CA ALA A 267 6.43 9.75 -4.63
C ALA A 267 6.71 10.07 -6.11
N ALA A 268 7.69 9.39 -6.71
CA ALA A 268 8.00 9.52 -8.13
C ALA A 268 6.83 9.08 -9.03
N ALA A 269 6.12 8.01 -8.67
CA ALA A 269 4.92 7.58 -9.40
C ALA A 269 3.79 8.61 -9.31
N ALA A 270 3.56 9.22 -8.15
CA ALA A 270 2.59 10.30 -8.00
C ALA A 270 2.97 11.51 -8.87
N ALA A 271 4.23 11.97 -8.77
CA ALA A 271 4.72 13.11 -9.54
C ALA A 271 4.62 12.88 -11.05
N SER A 272 5.03 11.71 -11.54
CA SER A 272 4.96 11.35 -12.95
C SER A 272 3.50 11.19 -13.43
N SER A 273 2.59 10.72 -12.59
CA SER A 273 1.15 10.65 -12.95
C SER A 273 0.58 12.05 -13.26
N VAL A 274 0.97 13.07 -12.48
CA VAL A 274 0.59 14.47 -12.71
C VAL A 274 1.31 15.05 -13.93
N ALA A 275 2.62 14.82 -14.05
CA ALA A 275 3.42 15.30 -15.19
C ALA A 275 2.92 14.71 -16.52
N GLY A 276 2.59 13.42 -16.56
CA GLY A 276 2.02 12.77 -17.74
C GLY A 276 0.65 13.33 -18.12
N ALA A 277 -0.19 13.70 -17.15
CA ALA A 277 -1.44 14.39 -17.44
C ALA A 277 -1.20 15.79 -18.06
N ALA A 278 -0.19 16.52 -17.56
CA ALA A 278 0.21 17.80 -18.12
C ALA A 278 0.79 17.67 -19.54
N TRP A 279 1.65 16.67 -19.77
CA TRP A 279 2.17 16.30 -21.09
C TRP A 279 1.05 16.10 -22.11
N ARG A 280 0.04 15.30 -21.75
CA ARG A 280 -1.11 15.05 -22.62
C ARG A 280 -1.89 16.31 -22.95
N ARG A 281 -2.12 17.19 -21.98
CA ARG A 281 -2.78 18.48 -22.23
C ARG A 281 -1.95 19.37 -23.15
N TRP A 282 -0.63 19.45 -22.95
CA TRP A 282 0.25 20.25 -23.78
C TRP A 282 0.32 19.76 -25.23
N ALA A 283 0.30 18.44 -25.44
CA ALA A 283 0.38 17.83 -26.76
C ALA A 283 -0.89 18.02 -27.62
N VAL A 284 -2.04 18.31 -26.99
CA VAL A 284 -3.29 18.61 -27.72
C VAL A 284 -3.06 19.81 -28.65
N GLY A 285 -3.39 19.63 -29.93
CA GLY A 285 -3.22 20.65 -30.97
C GLY A 285 -1.79 20.82 -31.49
N ARG A 286 -0.80 20.12 -30.93
CA ARG A 286 0.61 20.16 -31.39
C ARG A 286 1.03 18.91 -32.15
N MET A 287 0.46 17.76 -31.83
CA MET A 287 0.76 16.49 -32.49
C MET A 287 -0.41 15.51 -32.39
N PRO A 288 -0.47 14.46 -33.23
CA PRO A 288 -1.45 13.39 -33.10
C PRO A 288 -1.37 12.72 -31.72
N ALA A 289 -2.54 12.40 -31.14
CA ALA A 289 -2.61 11.80 -29.80
C ALA A 289 -1.85 10.46 -29.68
N ALA A 290 -1.81 9.69 -30.78
CA ALA A 290 -1.05 8.44 -30.87
C ALA A 290 0.47 8.69 -30.77
N THR A 291 0.99 9.71 -31.44
CA THR A 291 2.42 10.08 -31.38
C THR A 291 2.81 10.50 -29.97
N ALA A 292 2.01 11.37 -29.33
CA ALA A 292 2.23 11.75 -27.94
C ALA A 292 2.20 10.56 -26.98
N ALA A 293 1.42 9.51 -27.30
CA ALA A 293 1.38 8.28 -26.53
C ALA A 293 2.61 7.42 -26.68
N LEU A 294 3.06 7.23 -27.92
CA LEU A 294 4.26 6.45 -28.21
C LEU A 294 5.51 7.07 -27.57
N ILE A 295 5.62 8.40 -27.56
CA ILE A 295 6.72 9.11 -26.90
C ILE A 295 6.69 8.87 -25.38
N GLU A 296 5.51 9.01 -24.76
CA GLU A 296 5.34 8.78 -23.32
C GLU A 296 5.67 7.32 -22.95
N ASP A 297 5.17 6.35 -23.71
CA ASP A 297 5.44 4.92 -23.50
C ASP A 297 6.92 4.58 -23.70
N GLY A 298 7.55 5.14 -24.74
CA GLY A 298 8.97 4.96 -25.02
C GLY A 298 9.83 5.47 -23.86
N ALA A 299 9.53 6.66 -23.34
CA ALA A 299 10.21 7.22 -22.18
C ALA A 299 10.00 6.35 -20.92
N ALA A 300 8.76 5.90 -20.67
CA ALA A 300 8.45 5.04 -19.53
C ALA A 300 9.20 3.70 -19.59
N LEU A 301 9.24 3.06 -20.76
CA LEU A 301 9.98 1.81 -20.98
C LEU A 301 11.49 2.01 -20.81
N ALA A 302 12.05 3.11 -21.31
CA ALA A 302 13.47 3.42 -21.13
C ALA A 302 13.82 3.62 -19.65
N LEU A 303 13.02 4.38 -18.90
CA LEU A 303 13.19 4.57 -17.46
C LEU A 303 13.10 3.25 -16.69
N ALA A 304 12.11 2.41 -17.00
CA ALA A 304 11.95 1.09 -16.39
C ALA A 304 13.13 0.17 -16.71
N ALA A 305 13.65 0.19 -17.94
CA ALA A 305 14.82 -0.58 -18.35
C ALA A 305 16.08 -0.13 -17.59
N LEU A 306 16.34 1.18 -17.51
CA LEU A 306 17.45 1.75 -16.75
C LEU A 306 17.36 1.39 -15.26
N ALA A 307 16.15 1.37 -14.70
CA ALA A 307 15.92 0.99 -13.32
C ALA A 307 16.09 -0.52 -13.09
N CYS A 308 15.63 -1.38 -13.99
CA CYS A 308 15.45 -2.80 -13.71
C CYS A 308 16.52 -3.71 -14.31
N LEU A 309 17.19 -3.31 -15.38
CA LEU A 309 18.26 -4.10 -15.97
C LEU A 309 19.46 -4.12 -15.01
N PRO A 310 20.11 -5.28 -14.83
CA PRO A 310 21.33 -5.33 -14.06
C PRO A 310 22.34 -4.39 -14.72
N GLY A 311 22.86 -3.41 -13.96
CA GLY A 311 24.08 -2.73 -14.37
C GLY A 311 25.14 -3.78 -14.67
N ARG A 312 25.99 -3.55 -15.68
CA ARG A 312 27.13 -4.43 -15.96
C ARG A 312 27.96 -4.53 -14.68
N SER A 313 27.78 -5.60 -13.91
CA SER A 313 28.64 -5.90 -12.77
C SER A 313 30.04 -6.01 -13.34
N ARG A 314 30.89 -5.01 -13.11
CA ARG A 314 32.33 -5.21 -13.31
C ARG A 314 32.71 -6.34 -12.36
N PRO A 315 33.29 -7.46 -12.84
CA PRO A 315 33.78 -8.48 -11.92
C PRO A 315 34.70 -7.79 -10.92
N ALA A 316 34.52 -8.09 -9.64
CA ALA A 316 35.45 -7.65 -8.62
C ALA A 316 36.83 -8.15 -9.05
N LEU A 317 37.75 -7.23 -9.33
CA LEU A 317 39.15 -7.57 -9.56
C LEU A 317 39.66 -8.14 -8.24
N VAL A 318 39.69 -9.46 -8.15
CA VAL A 318 40.37 -10.17 -7.07
C VAL A 318 41.85 -9.90 -7.25
N VAL A 319 42.40 -9.04 -6.40
CA VAL A 319 43.85 -8.90 -6.28
C VAL A 319 44.36 -10.21 -5.68
N VAL A 320 44.98 -11.05 -6.51
CA VAL A 320 45.74 -12.20 -6.05
C VAL A 320 47.08 -11.65 -5.55
N PRO A 321 47.39 -11.76 -4.25
CA PRO A 321 48.73 -11.41 -3.78
C PRO A 321 49.74 -12.37 -4.43
N ARG A 322 50.81 -11.81 -4.99
CA ARG A 322 51.97 -12.54 -5.49
C ARG A 322 52.87 -12.95 -4.33
#